data_AF-A0A535LL42-F1
#
_entry.id   AF-A0A535LL42-F1
#
_cell.length_a   1.000
_cell.length_b   1.000
_cell.length_c   1.000
_cell.angle_alpha   90.00
_cell.angle_beta   90.00
_cell.angle_gamma   90.00
#
_symmetry.space_group_name_H-M   'P 1'
#
loop_
_entity.id
_entity.type
_entity.pdbx_description
1 polymer ?
#
loop_
_entity_poly.entity_id
_entity_poly.type
_entity_poly.pdbx_seq_one_letter_code
_entity_poly.pdbx_strand_id
1 'polypeptide(L)'
;NMEAASAYQVFGSTFYPVIKNLIEQTLASGLIYLNSSSVDFKNPELRSYLEKYVRGSNGYNSEDRVKLMKLLWDAIGSEFGSRHELYEINYAGSTDENRLIALNSAAASGLSDRMKAFADTCMAEYDLNGWTAPDLINNTDVSYLLAQLNK
;
A
#
# COMPACT_ATOMS: atom_id res chain seq x y z
N ASN A 1 -17.90 -4.62 10.91
CA ASN A 1 -16.69 -4.98 11.67
C ASN A 1 -15.82 -3.72 11.77
N MET A 2 -15.58 -3.20 12.97
CA MET A 2 -14.89 -1.91 13.19
C MET A 2 -13.40 -1.99 12.89
N GLU A 3 -12.75 -3.11 13.18
CA GLU A 3 -11.32 -3.34 12.92
C GLU A 3 -11.03 -3.35 11.41
N ALA A 4 -11.90 -4.01 10.63
CA ALA A 4 -11.76 -4.02 9.18
C ALA A 4 -11.95 -2.62 8.56
N ALA A 5 -12.86 -1.81 9.12
CA ALA A 5 -13.12 -0.45 8.64
C ALA A 5 -11.95 0.49 8.97
N SER A 6 -11.40 0.42 10.18
CA SER A 6 -10.24 1.24 10.57
C SER A 6 -8.98 0.83 9.79
N ALA A 7 -8.78 -0.46 9.53
CA ALA A 7 -7.72 -0.93 8.65
C ALA A 7 -7.86 -0.34 7.24
N TYR A 8 -9.06 -0.37 6.65
CA TYR A 8 -9.31 0.27 5.35
C TYR A 8 -8.94 1.76 5.34
N GLN A 9 -9.33 2.52 6.37
CA GLN A 9 -9.03 3.95 6.45
C GLN A 9 -7.53 4.24 6.63
N VAL A 10 -6.82 3.42 7.42
CA VAL A 10 -5.38 3.57 7.63
C VAL A 10 -4.60 3.25 6.35
N PHE A 11 -4.99 2.19 5.64
CA PHE A 11 -4.25 1.71 4.48
C PHE A 11 -4.67 2.39 3.17
N GLY A 12 -5.92 2.83 3.04
CA GLY A 12 -6.43 3.46 1.81
C GLY A 12 -5.57 4.64 1.35
N SER A 13 -5.20 5.51 2.31
CA SER A 13 -4.34 6.66 2.04
C SER A 13 -2.91 6.31 1.63
N THR A 14 -2.47 5.08 1.90
CA THR A 14 -1.15 4.57 1.52
C THR A 14 -1.20 3.81 0.20
N PHE A 15 -2.27 3.03 -0.05
CA PHE A 15 -2.37 2.17 -1.22
C PHE A 15 -2.67 2.93 -2.51
N TYR A 16 -3.53 3.94 -2.47
CA TYR A 16 -3.88 4.68 -3.69
C TYR A 16 -2.67 5.36 -4.35
N PRO A 17 -1.78 6.07 -3.61
CA PRO A 17 -0.54 6.62 -4.18
C PRO A 17 0.40 5.54 -4.74
N VAL A 18 0.50 4.38 -4.08
CA VAL A 18 1.33 3.27 -4.56
C VAL A 18 0.79 2.74 -5.89
N ILE A 19 -0.53 2.54 -6.01
CA ILE A 19 -1.16 2.08 -7.25
C ILE A 19 -0.93 3.09 -8.38
N LYS A 20 -1.15 4.39 -8.12
CA LYS A 20 -0.88 5.46 -9.10
C LYS A 20 0.58 5.41 -9.56
N ASN A 21 1.52 5.37 -8.63
CA ASN A 21 2.95 5.31 -8.94
C ASN A 21 3.32 4.05 -9.75
N LEU A 22 2.73 2.88 -9.44
CA LEU A 22 2.93 1.67 -10.25
C LEU A 22 2.45 1.84 -11.69
N ILE A 23 1.30 2.48 -11.89
CA ILE A 23 0.77 2.78 -13.23
C ILE A 23 1.73 3.72 -13.98
N GLU A 24 2.15 4.81 -13.35
CA GLU A 24 3.05 5.80 -13.94
C GLU A 24 4.41 5.20 -14.31
N GLN A 25 5.00 4.40 -13.42
CA GLN A 25 6.30 3.74 -13.67
C GLN A 25 6.20 2.66 -14.75
N THR A 26 5.10 1.92 -14.80
CA THR A 26 4.93 0.81 -15.74
C THR A 26 4.60 1.30 -17.15
N LEU A 27 3.70 2.28 -17.27
CA LEU A 27 3.30 2.79 -18.59
C LEU A 27 4.22 3.89 -19.11
N ALA A 28 4.90 4.61 -18.21
CA ALA A 28 5.91 5.61 -18.52
C ALA A 28 5.46 6.56 -19.66
N SER A 29 6.21 6.62 -20.75
CA SER A 29 5.95 7.51 -21.88
C SER A 29 4.63 7.21 -22.63
N GLY A 30 4.01 6.06 -22.40
CA GLY A 30 2.73 5.70 -23.02
C GLY A 30 1.60 6.68 -22.70
N LEU A 31 1.67 7.35 -21.54
CA LEU A 31 0.67 8.33 -21.11
C LEU A 31 0.93 9.76 -21.61
N ILE A 32 2.15 10.07 -22.02
CA ILE A 32 2.51 11.39 -22.58
C ILE A 32 2.61 11.38 -24.11
N TYR A 33 2.77 10.20 -24.73
CA TYR A 33 2.84 10.04 -26.18
C TYR A 33 1.46 9.86 -26.79
N LEU A 34 0.63 10.89 -26.67
CA LEU A 34 -0.76 10.93 -27.16
C LEU A 34 -0.99 12.22 -27.95
N ASN A 35 -1.82 12.16 -28.99
CA ASN A 35 -2.22 13.36 -29.72
C ASN A 35 -3.15 14.25 -28.88
N SER A 36 -3.33 15.50 -29.31
CA SER A 36 -4.00 16.53 -28.51
C SER A 36 -5.50 16.24 -28.34
N SER A 37 -6.19 15.95 -29.44
CA SER A 37 -7.65 15.93 -29.53
C SER A 37 -8.15 14.86 -30.47
N SER A 38 -9.39 14.40 -30.28
CA SER A 38 -10.07 13.53 -31.23
C SER A 38 -10.17 14.13 -32.65
N VAL A 39 -10.08 15.46 -32.76
CA VAL A 39 -10.04 16.18 -34.05
C VAL A 39 -8.82 15.79 -34.88
N ASP A 40 -7.69 15.41 -34.26
CA ASP A 40 -6.48 15.01 -34.99
C ASP A 40 -6.72 13.74 -35.82
N PHE A 41 -7.57 12.83 -35.35
CA PHE A 41 -7.98 11.63 -36.10
C PHE A 41 -8.95 11.93 -37.24
N LYS A 42 -9.59 13.11 -37.24
CA LYS A 42 -10.48 13.57 -38.31
C LYS A 42 -9.75 14.43 -39.34
N ASN A 43 -8.54 14.90 -39.03
CA ASN A 43 -7.70 15.63 -39.95
C ASN A 43 -6.98 14.63 -40.90
N PRO A 44 -7.26 14.65 -42.21
CA PRO A 44 -6.63 13.73 -43.16
C PRO A 44 -5.09 13.82 -43.18
N GLU A 45 -4.53 15.00 -42.93
CA GLU A 45 -3.08 15.21 -42.91
C GLU A 45 -2.41 14.51 -41.72
N LEU A 46 -3.09 14.46 -40.57
CA LEU A 46 -2.55 13.85 -39.34
C LEU A 46 -2.87 12.37 -39.21
N ARG A 47 -4.01 11.92 -39.76
CA ARG A 47 -4.53 10.55 -39.61
C ARG A 47 -3.49 9.50 -39.98
N SER A 48 -2.82 9.65 -41.12
CA SER A 48 -1.83 8.68 -41.60
C SER A 48 -0.62 8.53 -40.65
N TYR A 49 -0.20 9.62 -40.01
CA TYR A 49 0.89 9.60 -39.03
C TYR A 49 0.46 8.93 -37.73
N LEU A 50 -0.77 9.18 -37.26
CA LEU A 50 -1.30 8.55 -36.05
C LEU A 50 -1.45 7.03 -36.22
N GLU A 51 -2.01 6.58 -37.35
CA GLU A 51 -2.13 5.15 -37.69
C GLU A 51 -0.77 4.45 -37.81
N LYS A 52 0.24 5.15 -38.32
CA LYS A 52 1.58 4.58 -38.51
C LYS A 52 2.41 4.54 -37.22
N TYR A 53 2.42 5.64 -36.46
CA TYR A 53 3.38 5.84 -35.36
C TYR A 53 2.77 5.69 -33.97
N VAL A 54 1.44 5.78 -33.83
CA VAL A 54 0.73 5.69 -32.53
C VAL A 54 -0.16 4.45 -32.47
N ARG A 55 0.14 3.40 -33.25
CA ARG A 55 -0.58 2.11 -33.18
C ARG A 55 -0.32 1.39 -31.85
N GLY A 56 -1.25 0.55 -31.43
CA GLY A 56 -1.01 -0.37 -30.32
C GLY A 56 -0.09 -1.53 -30.70
N SER A 57 0.45 -2.18 -29.68
CA SER A 57 1.14 -3.47 -29.83
C SER A 57 0.13 -4.55 -30.27
N ASN A 58 0.61 -5.72 -30.74
CA ASN A 58 -0.25 -6.86 -31.07
C ASN A 58 -1.39 -6.58 -32.08
N GLY A 59 -1.19 -5.62 -32.99
CA GLY A 59 -2.14 -5.32 -34.05
C GLY A 59 -3.30 -4.39 -33.68
N TYR A 60 -3.34 -3.86 -32.46
CA TYR A 60 -4.34 -2.84 -32.10
C TYR A 60 -4.12 -1.55 -32.91
N ASN A 61 -5.22 -0.95 -33.38
CA ASN A 61 -5.18 0.31 -34.11
C ASN A 61 -4.81 1.48 -33.17
N SER A 62 -4.49 2.63 -33.76
CA SER A 62 -4.07 3.83 -33.01
C SER A 62 -5.21 4.49 -32.24
N GLU A 63 -6.43 4.45 -32.76
CA GLU A 63 -7.60 5.04 -32.11
C GLU A 63 -7.92 4.34 -30.78
N ASP A 64 -7.95 3.01 -30.76
CA ASP A 64 -8.18 2.21 -29.56
C ASP A 64 -7.06 2.38 -28.54
N ARG A 65 -5.80 2.41 -28.99
CA ARG A 65 -4.65 2.68 -28.10
C ARG A 65 -4.81 4.05 -27.44
N VAL A 66 -5.01 5.11 -28.21
CA VAL A 66 -5.11 6.47 -27.68
C VAL A 66 -6.32 6.61 -26.76
N LYS A 67 -7.45 6.01 -27.11
CA LYS A 67 -8.67 6.03 -26.30
C LYS A 67 -8.44 5.41 -24.91
N LEU A 68 -7.81 4.24 -24.85
CA LEU A 68 -7.49 3.58 -23.57
C LEU A 68 -6.48 4.39 -22.74
N MET A 69 -5.42 4.90 -23.37
CA MET A 69 -4.39 5.65 -22.67
C MET A 69 -4.90 7.00 -22.16
N LYS A 70 -5.75 7.70 -22.92
CA LYS A 70 -6.40 8.93 -22.44
C LYS A 70 -7.38 8.67 -21.30
N LEU A 71 -8.14 7.56 -21.35
CA LEU A 71 -9.01 7.16 -20.23
C LEU A 71 -8.19 6.95 -18.95
N LEU A 72 -7.07 6.22 -19.06
CA LEU A 72 -6.21 5.97 -17.91
C LEU A 72 -5.55 7.27 -17.42
N TRP A 73 -5.07 8.12 -18.33
CA TRP A 73 -4.52 9.43 -17.96
C TRP A 73 -5.55 10.30 -17.21
N ASP A 74 -6.81 10.30 -17.65
CA ASP A 74 -7.86 11.05 -16.96
C ASP A 74 -8.17 10.50 -15.57
N ALA A 75 -8.01 9.19 -15.36
CA ALA A 75 -8.21 8.56 -14.06
C ALA A 75 -7.11 8.91 -13.03
N ILE A 76 -5.88 9.24 -13.45
CA ILE A 76 -4.74 9.41 -12.52
C ILE A 76 -3.93 10.70 -12.64
N GLY A 77 -3.94 11.36 -13.80
CA GLY A 77 -3.01 12.44 -14.14
C GLY A 77 -3.65 13.75 -14.59
N SER A 78 -4.92 13.73 -15.01
CA SER A 78 -5.66 14.98 -15.21
C SER A 78 -5.93 15.69 -13.88
N GLU A 79 -6.47 16.91 -13.93
CA GLU A 79 -6.93 17.60 -12.72
C GLU A 79 -8.02 16.79 -11.99
N PHE A 80 -8.89 16.09 -12.73
CA PHE A 80 -9.87 15.18 -12.16
C PHE A 80 -9.21 14.00 -11.44
N GLY A 81 -8.27 13.31 -12.10
CA GLY A 81 -7.54 12.19 -11.50
C GLY A 81 -6.70 12.62 -10.27
N SER A 82 -6.06 13.79 -10.33
CA SER A 82 -5.28 14.35 -9.23
C SER A 82 -6.16 14.77 -8.05
N ARG A 83 -7.35 15.34 -8.31
CA ARG A 83 -8.35 15.60 -7.27
C ARG A 83 -8.82 14.30 -6.64
N HIS A 84 -8.98 13.23 -7.42
CA HIS A 84 -9.32 11.90 -6.91
C HIS A 84 -8.22 11.33 -6.02
N GLU A 85 -6.95 11.48 -6.38
CA GLU A 85 -5.84 11.12 -5.49
C GLU A 85 -5.91 11.88 -4.16
N LEU A 86 -6.10 13.20 -4.19
CA LEU A 86 -6.21 13.99 -2.97
C LEU A 86 -7.38 13.53 -2.09
N TYR A 87 -8.51 13.16 -2.72
CA TYR A 87 -9.68 12.60 -2.06
C TYR A 87 -9.36 11.26 -1.38
N GLU A 88 -8.79 10.29 -2.09
CA GLU A 88 -8.53 8.95 -1.53
C GLU A 88 -7.48 8.98 -0.40
N ILE A 89 -6.57 9.96 -0.42
CA ILE A 89 -5.59 10.15 0.67
C ILE A 89 -6.23 10.72 1.93
N ASN A 90 -7.15 11.69 1.81
CA ASN A 90 -7.52 12.55 2.93
C ASN A 90 -9.01 12.56 3.30
N TYR A 91 -9.89 11.96 2.49
CA TYR A 91 -11.34 12.07 2.70
C TYR A 91 -11.78 11.52 4.06
N ALA A 92 -11.17 10.43 4.52
CA ALA A 92 -11.50 9.80 5.78
C ALA A 92 -10.91 10.50 7.02
N GLY A 93 -10.05 11.50 6.85
CA GLY A 93 -9.28 12.12 7.91
C GLY A 93 -7.79 12.17 7.57
N SER A 94 -7.02 12.91 8.39
CA SER A 94 -5.57 12.95 8.21
C SER A 94 -4.92 11.59 8.50
N THR A 95 -3.73 11.36 7.92
CA THR A 95 -2.95 10.13 8.10
C THR A 95 -2.76 9.72 9.57
N ASP A 96 -2.49 10.68 10.43
CA ASP A 96 -2.27 10.45 11.86
C ASP A 96 -3.59 10.22 12.59
N GLU A 97 -4.62 11.01 12.27
CA GLU A 97 -5.94 10.87 12.87
C GLU A 97 -6.54 9.48 12.62
N ASN A 98 -6.45 8.96 11.39
CA ASN A 98 -6.93 7.61 11.07
C ASN A 98 -6.22 6.53 11.89
N ARG A 99 -4.91 6.69 12.15
CA ARG A 99 -4.12 5.75 12.99
C ARG A 99 -4.49 5.88 14.46
N LEU A 100 -4.71 7.09 14.95
CA LEU A 100 -5.16 7.34 16.32
C LEU A 100 -6.56 6.77 16.56
N ILE A 101 -7.48 6.93 15.60
CA ILE A 101 -8.82 6.32 15.66
C ILE A 101 -8.70 4.79 15.74
N ALA A 102 -7.85 4.17 14.93
CA ALA A 102 -7.61 2.73 14.97
C ALA A 102 -7.07 2.27 16.35
N LEU A 103 -6.06 2.96 16.88
CA LEU A 103 -5.48 2.68 18.19
C LEU A 103 -6.51 2.83 19.32
N ASN A 104 -7.24 3.95 19.33
CA ASN A 104 -8.25 4.22 20.36
C ASN A 104 -9.41 3.22 20.29
N SER A 105 -9.79 2.78 19.09
CA SER A 105 -10.80 1.73 18.92
C SER A 105 -10.32 0.38 19.44
N ALA A 106 -9.04 0.03 19.22
CA ALA A 106 -8.44 -1.18 19.77
C ALA A 106 -8.33 -1.12 21.31
N ALA A 107 -8.07 0.05 21.89
CA ALA A 107 -8.10 0.25 23.33
C ALA A 107 -9.52 0.12 23.89
N ALA A 108 -10.49 0.82 23.31
CA ALA A 108 -11.88 0.82 23.78
C ALA A 108 -12.58 -0.55 23.70
N SER A 109 -12.16 -1.39 22.75
CA SER A 109 -12.68 -2.76 22.60
C SER A 109 -11.99 -3.80 23.50
N GLY A 110 -10.94 -3.41 24.23
CA GLY A 110 -10.10 -4.33 25.01
C GLY A 110 -9.15 -5.21 24.17
N LEU A 111 -9.07 -4.98 22.85
CA LEU A 111 -8.13 -5.70 21.98
C LEU A 111 -6.68 -5.40 22.37
N SER A 112 -6.37 -4.14 22.66
CA SER A 112 -5.03 -3.72 23.10
C SER A 112 -4.60 -4.45 24.37
N ASP A 113 -5.50 -4.57 25.35
CA ASP A 113 -5.20 -5.27 26.60
C ASP A 113 -5.03 -6.77 26.39
N ARG A 114 -5.82 -7.38 25.50
CA ARG A 114 -5.63 -8.78 25.11
C ARG A 114 -4.28 -9.03 24.46
N MET A 115 -3.84 -8.13 23.56
CA MET A 115 -2.53 -8.23 22.92
C MET A 115 -1.39 -8.06 23.92
N LYS A 116 -1.53 -7.13 24.89
CA LYS A 116 -0.56 -6.98 25.99
C LYS A 116 -0.52 -8.22 26.88
N ALA A 117 -1.67 -8.75 27.29
CA ALA A 117 -1.74 -9.97 28.10
C ALA A 117 -1.11 -11.18 27.41
N PHE A 118 -1.21 -11.27 26.08
CA PHE A 118 -0.50 -12.30 25.32
C PHE A 118 1.02 -12.15 25.42
N ALA A 119 1.55 -10.91 25.32
CA ALA A 119 2.96 -10.65 25.56
C ALA A 119 3.38 -10.90 27.01
N ASP A 120 2.54 -10.52 27.99
CA ASP A 120 2.78 -10.74 29.41
C ASP A 120 2.86 -12.24 29.73
N THR A 121 2.06 -13.06 29.06
CA THR A 121 2.11 -14.53 29.21
C THR A 121 3.48 -15.07 28.82
N CYS A 122 4.02 -14.62 27.67
CA CYS A 122 5.37 -14.99 27.22
C CYS A 122 6.45 -14.52 28.21
N MET A 123 6.36 -13.27 28.70
CA MET A 123 7.33 -12.72 29.65
C MET A 123 7.26 -13.39 31.03
N ALA A 124 6.12 -14.00 31.40
CA ALA A 124 5.97 -14.71 32.66
C ALA A 124 6.67 -16.08 32.67
N GLU A 125 7.02 -16.64 31.51
CA GLU A 125 7.64 -17.96 31.38
C GLU A 125 9.16 -17.96 31.65
N TYR A 126 9.76 -16.80 31.92
CA TYR A 126 11.16 -16.69 32.32
C TYR A 126 11.40 -15.53 33.29
N ASP A 127 12.50 -15.62 34.03
CA ASP A 127 13.04 -14.53 34.82
C ASP A 127 14.58 -14.49 34.71
N LEU A 128 15.24 -13.71 35.59
CA LEU A 128 16.70 -13.61 35.61
C LEU A 128 17.43 -14.93 35.93
N ASN A 129 16.71 -15.94 36.44
CA ASN A 129 17.24 -17.24 36.83
C ASN A 129 16.99 -18.34 35.78
N GLY A 130 16.30 -18.01 34.68
CA GLY A 130 16.01 -18.94 33.58
C GLY A 130 14.52 -19.12 33.33
N TRP A 131 14.15 -20.25 32.71
CA TRP A 131 12.76 -20.62 32.45
C TRP A 131 12.02 -20.97 33.75
N THR A 132 10.82 -20.43 33.90
CA THR A 132 9.86 -20.77 34.98
C THR A 132 8.84 -21.80 34.52
N ALA A 133 8.64 -21.95 33.21
CA ALA A 133 7.78 -22.95 32.61
C ALA A 133 8.35 -24.37 32.80
N PRO A 134 7.54 -25.35 33.25
CA PRO A 134 8.02 -26.68 33.65
C PRO A 134 8.42 -27.58 32.48
N ASP A 135 8.04 -27.22 31.26
CA ASP A 135 8.27 -27.95 30.03
C ASP A 135 9.51 -27.44 29.26
N LEU A 136 10.18 -26.39 29.76
CA LEU A 136 11.41 -25.84 29.19
C LEU A 136 12.64 -26.22 30.01
N ILE A 137 13.76 -26.47 29.33
CA ILE A 137 15.02 -26.90 29.95
C ILE A 137 15.92 -25.68 30.16
N ASN A 138 16.32 -25.46 31.41
CA ASN A 138 17.29 -24.42 31.77
C ASN A 138 18.69 -24.73 31.23
N ASN A 139 19.47 -23.68 30.93
CA ASN A 139 20.80 -23.80 30.33
C ASN A 139 21.94 -24.04 31.35
N THR A 140 21.61 -24.48 32.57
CA THR A 140 22.56 -24.58 33.69
C THR A 140 23.66 -25.61 33.48
N ASP A 141 23.41 -26.63 32.66
CA ASP A 141 24.33 -27.71 32.31
C ASP A 141 25.30 -27.36 31.16
N VAL A 142 24.95 -26.37 30.35
CA VAL A 142 25.72 -25.97 29.16
C VAL A 142 26.33 -24.56 29.23
N SER A 143 25.93 -23.74 30.22
CA SER A 143 26.39 -22.35 30.31
C SER A 143 27.85 -22.26 30.79
N TYR A 144 28.73 -21.85 29.88
CA TYR A 144 30.15 -21.57 30.20
C TYR A 144 30.30 -20.48 31.27
N LEU A 145 29.47 -19.43 31.22
CA LEU A 145 29.55 -18.31 32.16
C LEU A 145 29.18 -18.73 33.59
N LEU A 146 28.13 -19.54 33.76
CA LEU A 146 27.75 -20.08 35.07
C LEU A 146 28.85 -21.01 35.63
N ALA A 147 29.50 -21.80 34.78
CA ALA A 147 30.61 -22.64 35.17
C ALA A 147 31.85 -21.85 35.64
N GLN A 148 32.05 -20.62 35.17
CA GLN A 148 33.15 -19.75 35.63
C GLN A 148 32.82 -19.01 36.93
N LEU A 149 31.54 -18.70 37.20
CA LEU A 149 31.10 -18.01 38.43
C LEU A 149 31.09 -18.91 39.67
N ASN A 150 30.97 -20.23 39.49
CA ASN A 150 30.92 -21.22 40.57
C ASN A 150 32.29 -21.85 40.92
N LYS A 151 33.39 -21.27 40.42
CA LYS A 151 34.77 -21.63 40.79
C LYS A 151 35.30 -20.68 41.85
#